data_AF-A0A2H9L4C3-F1
#
_entry.id   AF-A0A2H9L4C3-F1
#
_cell.length_a   1.000
_cell.length_b   1.000
_cell.length_c   1.000
_cell.angle_alpha   90.00
_cell.angle_beta   90.00
_cell.angle_gamma   90.00
#
_symmetry.space_group_name_H-M   'P 1'
#
loop_
_entity.id
_entity.type
_entity.pdbx_description
1 polymer ?
#
loop_
_entity_poly.entity_id
_entity_poly.type
_entity_poly.pdbx_seq_one_letter_code
_entity_poly.pdbx_strand_id
1 'polypeptide(L)'
;MIKYLKGVAASKGIVTGPCKIITSLSDLSKIKKGDILVTSMTIPDYLPAMSICSAIITDEGGLLCHAAIVSREFNIPCIVATKR
;
A
#
# COMPACT_ATOMS: atom_id res chain seq x y z
N MET A 1 8.47 -17.95 -15.48
CA MET A 1 7.05 -18.05 -15.07
C MET A 1 6.73 -16.87 -14.17
N ILE A 2 5.83 -15.98 -14.57
CA ILE A 2 5.43 -14.81 -13.76
C ILE A 2 4.32 -15.27 -12.82
N LYS A 3 4.47 -15.01 -11.51
CA LYS A 3 3.43 -15.27 -10.51
C LYS A 3 2.72 -13.96 -10.18
N TYR A 4 1.40 -14.01 -10.14
CA TYR A 4 0.56 -12.88 -9.76
C TYR A 4 -0.02 -13.10 -8.35
N LEU A 5 0.03 -12.05 -7.53
CA LEU A 5 -0.74 -11.97 -6.29
C LEU A 5 -2.11 -11.35 -6.61
N LYS A 6 -3.13 -11.80 -5.88
CA LYS A 6 -4.50 -11.28 -6.00
C LYS A 6 -4.90 -10.67 -4.67
N GLY A 7 -5.77 -9.67 -4.72
CA GLY A 7 -6.39 -9.04 -3.57
C GLY A 7 -7.61 -8.24 -4.03
N VAL A 8 -8.17 -7.47 -3.11
CA VAL A 8 -9.30 -6.58 -3.37
C VAL A 8 -8.78 -5.23 -3.85
N ALA A 9 -9.21 -4.81 -5.04
CA ALA A 9 -8.88 -3.49 -5.57
C ALA A 9 -9.61 -2.40 -4.76
N ALA A 10 -8.87 -1.66 -3.94
CA ALA A 10 -9.39 -0.58 -3.11
C ALA A 10 -9.39 0.76 -3.85
N SER A 11 -8.32 1.07 -4.58
CA SER A 11 -8.18 2.28 -5.38
C SER A 11 -7.64 1.94 -6.77
N LYS A 12 -8.20 2.58 -7.80
CA LYS A 12 -7.90 2.29 -9.21
C LYS A 12 -6.58 2.92 -9.64
N GLY A 13 -5.93 2.31 -10.62
CA GLY A 13 -4.78 2.86 -11.34
C GLY A 13 -3.71 1.81 -11.59
N ILE A 14 -2.67 2.20 -12.33
CA ILE A 14 -1.58 1.32 -12.74
C ILE A 14 -0.26 2.06 -12.49
N VAL A 15 0.66 1.42 -11.79
CA VAL A 15 1.98 1.97 -11.51
C VAL A 15 3.01 0.85 -11.44
N THR A 16 4.27 1.20 -11.64
CA THR A 16 5.41 0.32 -11.44
C THR A 16 6.47 1.07 -10.65
N GLY A 17 7.02 0.41 -9.63
CA GLY A 17 8.00 0.99 -8.73
C GLY A 17 8.61 -0.08 -7.83
N PRO A 18 9.68 0.25 -7.10
CA PRO A 18 10.31 -0.68 -6.17
C PRO A 18 9.38 -0.95 -4.97
N CYS A 19 9.17 -2.22 -4.66
CA CYS A 19 8.41 -2.61 -3.48
C CYS A 19 9.23 -2.43 -2.20
N LYS A 20 8.65 -1.82 -1.19
CA LYS A 20 9.23 -1.68 0.15
C LYS A 20 8.31 -2.34 1.17
N ILE A 21 8.81 -3.42 1.75
CA ILE A 21 8.10 -4.18 2.77
C ILE A 21 8.38 -3.53 4.12
N ILE A 22 7.32 -3.02 4.75
CA ILE A 22 7.37 -2.30 6.02
C ILE A 22 6.71 -3.18 7.08
N THR A 23 7.52 -3.70 7.99
CA THR A 23 7.07 -4.54 9.11
C THR A 23 6.95 -3.75 10.42
N SER A 24 7.60 -2.59 10.51
CA SER A 24 7.59 -1.73 11.71
C SER A 24 7.63 -0.25 11.34
N LEU A 25 7.20 0.64 12.25
CA LEU A 25 7.22 2.09 12.02
C LEU A 25 8.63 2.63 11.76
N SER A 26 9.67 2.02 12.35
CA SER A 26 11.07 2.38 12.11
C SER A 26 11.49 2.20 10.65
N ASP A 27 10.84 1.27 9.94
CA ASP A 27 11.10 1.00 8.53
C ASP A 27 10.49 2.04 7.60
N LEU A 28 9.56 2.89 8.07
CA LEU A 28 8.90 3.90 7.23
C LEU A 28 9.90 4.89 6.60
N SER A 29 11.01 5.15 7.29
CA SER A 29 12.12 5.97 6.79
C SER A 29 12.76 5.43 5.51
N LYS A 30 12.55 4.16 5.17
CA LYS A 30 13.04 3.52 3.95
C LYS A 30 12.21 3.86 2.71
N ILE A 31 10.99 4.34 2.89
CA ILE A 31 10.08 4.70 1.78
C ILE A 31 10.57 5.98 1.14
N LYS A 32 10.72 5.94 -0.18
CA LYS A 32 11.03 7.10 -1.01
C LYS A 32 9.87 7.41 -1.95
N LYS A 33 9.90 8.63 -2.49
CA LYS A 33 8.96 9.04 -3.53
C LYS A 33 9.04 8.09 -4.71
N GLY A 34 7.90 7.53 -5.14
CA GLY A 34 7.86 6.54 -6.23
C GLY A 34 7.78 5.09 -5.78
N ASP A 35 8.03 4.80 -4.50
CA ASP A 35 8.04 3.44 -3.99
C ASP A 35 6.62 2.87 -3.82
N ILE A 36 6.50 1.55 -3.83
CA ILE A 36 5.27 0.83 -3.51
C ILE A 36 5.36 0.37 -2.06
N LEU A 37 4.48 0.90 -1.21
CA LEU A 37 4.37 0.54 0.19
C LEU A 37 3.69 -0.84 0.31
N VAL A 38 4.36 -1.80 0.94
CA VAL A 38 3.80 -3.13 1.23
C VAL A 38 3.85 -3.37 2.72
N THR A 39 2.72 -3.67 3.35
CA THR A 39 2.65 -3.94 4.80
C THR A 39 1.45 -4.82 5.12
N SER A 40 1.32 -5.33 6.35
CA SER A 40 0.14 -6.15 6.69
C SER A 40 -1.10 -5.29 6.95
N MET A 41 -0.95 -4.18 7.66
CA MET A 41 -2.02 -3.22 7.95
C MET A 41 -1.43 -1.81 8.09
N THR A 42 -2.21 -0.77 7.79
CA THR A 42 -1.79 0.62 8.01
C THR A 42 -2.54 1.24 9.19
N ILE A 43 -1.87 2.18 9.85
CA ILE A 43 -2.41 3.05 10.90
C ILE A 43 -2.07 4.50 10.55
N PRO A 44 -2.66 5.53 11.20
CA PRO A 44 -2.42 6.93 10.86
C PRO A 44 -0.94 7.35 10.81
N ASP A 45 -0.06 6.74 11.60
CA ASP A 45 1.40 6.98 11.56
C ASP A 45 2.04 6.68 10.20
N TYR A 46 1.39 5.90 9.33
CA TYR A 46 1.86 5.62 7.97
C TYR A 46 1.58 6.77 7.00
N LEU A 47 0.75 7.77 7.36
CA LEU A 47 0.36 8.88 6.49
C LEU A 47 1.54 9.58 5.79
N PRO A 48 2.66 9.91 6.48
CA PRO A 48 3.80 10.55 5.82
C PRO A 48 4.36 9.69 4.69
N ALA A 49 4.51 8.37 4.90
CA ALA A 49 4.98 7.44 3.89
C ALA A 49 3.95 7.22 2.77
N MET A 50 2.66 7.12 3.12
CA MET A 50 1.57 6.94 2.16
C MET A 50 1.44 8.14 1.21
N SER A 51 1.71 9.36 1.68
CA SER A 51 1.62 10.58 0.87
C SER A 51 2.69 10.68 -0.22
N ILE A 52 3.83 10.00 -0.06
CA ILE A 52 4.94 10.04 -1.04
C ILE A 52 5.05 8.76 -1.88
N CYS A 53 4.45 7.66 -1.44
CA CYS A 53 4.45 6.41 -2.17
C CYS A 53 3.55 6.51 -3.41
N SER A 54 3.78 5.63 -4.40
CA SER A 54 3.00 5.63 -5.63
C SER A 54 1.95 4.52 -5.68
N ALA A 55 1.99 3.55 -4.77
CA ALA A 55 0.91 2.60 -4.53
C ALA A 55 1.04 1.94 -3.15
N ILE A 56 -0.07 1.37 -2.68
CA ILE A 56 -0.15 0.70 -1.38
C ILE A 56 -0.70 -0.72 -1.56
N ILE A 57 -0.03 -1.70 -0.96
CA ILE A 57 -0.47 -3.08 -0.90
C ILE A 57 -0.56 -3.50 0.56
N THR A 58 -1.71 -4.03 0.98
CA THR A 58 -1.88 -4.60 2.32
C THR A 58 -2.34 -6.04 2.34
N ASP A 59 -1.77 -6.83 3.24
CA ASP A 59 -2.17 -8.23 3.46
C ASP A 59 -3.58 -8.33 4.04
N GLU A 60 -3.93 -7.41 4.94
CA GLU A 60 -5.20 -7.38 5.65
C GLU A 60 -6.02 -6.13 5.30
N GLY A 61 -7.29 -6.15 5.69
CA GLY A 61 -8.23 -5.05 5.49
C GLY A 61 -9.31 -5.35 4.44
N GLY A 62 -10.04 -4.32 4.07
CA GLY A 62 -11.16 -4.40 3.14
C GLY A 62 -11.42 -3.06 2.47
N LEU A 63 -12.50 -2.95 1.71
CA LEU A 63 -12.79 -1.76 0.89
C LEU A 63 -12.96 -0.47 1.70
N LEU A 64 -13.19 -0.55 3.01
CA LEU A 64 -13.42 0.56 3.92
C LEU A 64 -12.33 0.70 5.00
N CYS A 65 -11.21 -0.03 4.88
CA CYS A 65 -10.12 0.10 5.86
C CYS A 65 -9.32 1.41 5.65
N HIS A 66 -8.46 1.72 6.63
CA HIS A 66 -7.60 2.90 6.58
C HIS A 66 -6.80 3.01 5.28
N ALA A 67 -6.12 1.95 4.85
CA ALA A 67 -5.38 1.92 3.57
C ALA A 67 -6.26 2.25 2.36
N ALA A 68 -7.49 1.72 2.33
CA ALA A 68 -8.42 1.91 1.22
C ALA A 68 -8.99 3.32 1.14
N ILE A 69 -9.25 3.97 2.28
CA ILE A 69 -9.75 5.34 2.33
C ILE A 69 -8.63 6.31 1.91
N VAL A 70 -7.49 6.25 2.58
CA VAL A 70 -6.37 7.17 2.37
C VAL A 70 -5.80 7.07 0.96
N SER A 71 -5.73 5.85 0.38
CA SER A 71 -5.26 5.69 -1.00
C SER A 71 -6.16 6.37 -2.04
N ARG A 72 -7.47 6.46 -1.78
CA ARG A 72 -8.41 7.18 -2.66
C ARG A 72 -8.24 8.69 -2.51
N GLU A 73 -8.01 9.17 -1.30
CA GLU A 73 -7.75 10.60 -1.02
C GLU A 73 -6.45 11.07 -1.70
N PHE A 74 -5.41 10.24 -1.70
CA PHE A 74 -4.17 10.51 -2.41
C PHE A 74 -4.19 10.14 -3.90
N ASN A 75 -5.30 9.58 -4.38
CA ASN A 75 -5.48 9.16 -5.77
C ASN A 75 -4.36 8.23 -6.28
N ILE A 76 -3.94 7.29 -5.43
CA ILE A 76 -2.92 6.28 -5.76
C ILE A 76 -3.54 4.88 -5.81
N PRO A 77 -3.03 3.97 -6.67
CA PRO A 77 -3.49 2.59 -6.73
C PRO A 77 -3.33 1.87 -5.39
N CYS A 78 -4.34 1.06 -5.02
CA CYS A 78 -4.28 0.29 -3.79
C CYS A 78 -4.96 -1.07 -3.92
N ILE A 79 -4.27 -2.11 -3.44
CA ILE A 79 -4.79 -3.46 -3.28
C ILE A 79 -4.72 -3.84 -1.80
N VAL A 80 -5.81 -4.35 -1.26
CA VAL A 80 -5.88 -4.85 0.13
C VAL A 80 -6.25 -6.33 0.14
N ALA A 81 -6.19 -6.99 1.28
CA ALA A 81 -6.55 -8.41 1.44
C ALA A 81 -5.77 -9.33 0.48
N THR A 82 -4.44 -9.17 0.41
CA THR A 82 -3.58 -10.06 -0.40
C THR A 82 -3.28 -11.40 0.27
N LYS A 83 -3.52 -11.50 1.58
CA LYS A 83 -3.38 -12.77 2.32
C LYS A 83 -4.52 -13.72 1.94
N ARG A 84 -4.17 -14.98 1.69
CA ARG A 84 -5.14 -16.07 1.49
C ARG A 84 -5.57 -16.68 2.81
#